data_AF-A0AAW7L5I3-F1
#
_entry.id   AF-A0AAW7L5I3-F1
#
_cell.length_a   1.000
_cell.length_b   1.000
_cell.length_c   1.000
_cell.angle_alpha   90.00
_cell.angle_beta   90.00
_cell.angle_gamma   90.00
#
_symmetry.space_group_name_H-M   'P 1'
#
loop_
_entity.id
_entity.type
_entity.pdbx_description
1 polymer ?
#
loop_
_entity_poly.entity_id
_entity_poly.type
_entity_poly.pdbx_seq_one_letter_code
_entity_poly.pdbx_strand_id
1 'polypeptide(L)'
;MSIRKRLTLILLSMMVLTCFLALVKGYQKSMSHGEQLLDSELKVVAGVLMQQPLSINAMAPKMQESAQLLYQIWQSGELLSGSDELNLDLSQYQAGFQTLNIAGQRMRVFVFATSFRTVIVAEPIAKRFELAEAVILSAMLPMLWAVPLLALFISFFVKYALAPLTRLSKQLALRQANDFTAINWQVTDEEIKPVISRLNDLFKRVETAYIRERFFASDAAHELRTPLSSLKINVHNLAAQQGDNQELQAMTQGINRLTNIVEQMLILGRTQPEQWQKQFKEQSLLAITQEVVSQLYEKIEAKNHTISLEGDDFTINGDEFTLVTLISNLLSNAIKYAPANGQIKITLKQMHRQRIWQIEDSGPGMTDDQKQRIFNRFYRVGGDQHPSGEQGAGLGMAIVQHIIAIYSAEINLTDSDLGGLKVQVVFAGAKCD
;
A
#
# COMPACT_ATOMS: atom_id res chain seq x y z
N MET A 1 11.24 4.47 -8.41
CA MET A 1 10.77 4.09 -9.77
C MET A 1 9.84 2.87 -9.64
N SER A 2 8.65 2.86 -10.26
CA SER A 2 7.69 1.73 -10.14
C SER A 2 8.26 0.43 -10.75
N ILE A 3 7.95 -0.73 -10.15
CA ILE A 3 8.29 -2.07 -10.67
C ILE A 3 7.86 -2.19 -12.14
N ARG A 4 6.67 -1.67 -12.49
CA ARG A 4 6.18 -1.65 -13.87
C ARG A 4 7.12 -0.90 -14.82
N LYS A 5 7.60 0.28 -14.43
CA LYS A 5 8.53 1.08 -15.27
C LYS A 5 9.89 0.40 -15.41
N ARG A 6 10.40 -0.21 -14.35
CA ARG A 6 11.67 -0.94 -14.38
C ARG A 6 11.59 -2.17 -15.30
N LEU A 7 10.54 -2.98 -15.15
CA LEU A 7 10.38 -4.20 -15.93
C LEU A 7 10.17 -3.90 -17.42
N THR A 8 9.33 -2.91 -17.74
CA THR A 8 9.14 -2.46 -19.13
C THR A 8 10.43 -1.94 -19.75
N LEU A 9 11.23 -1.14 -19.03
CA LEU A 9 12.53 -0.68 -19.52
C LEU A 9 13.54 -1.81 -19.74
N ILE A 10 13.62 -2.78 -18.82
CA ILE A 10 14.52 -3.93 -18.99
C ILE A 10 14.13 -4.74 -20.23
N LEU A 11 12.83 -5.04 -20.39
CA LEU A 11 12.34 -5.80 -21.54
C LEU A 11 12.53 -5.04 -22.85
N LEU A 12 12.26 -3.73 -22.88
CA LEU A 12 12.49 -2.88 -24.05
C LEU A 12 13.98 -2.79 -24.38
N SER A 13 14.85 -2.61 -23.39
CA SER A 13 16.30 -2.57 -23.60
C SER A 13 16.83 -3.90 -24.15
N MET A 14 16.35 -5.02 -23.61
CA MET A 14 16.74 -6.35 -24.08
C MET A 14 16.23 -6.59 -25.51
N MET A 15 15.02 -6.14 -25.83
CA MET A 15 14.45 -6.20 -27.17
C MET A 15 15.25 -5.36 -28.17
N VAL A 16 15.60 -4.11 -27.84
CA VAL A 16 16.42 -3.25 -28.71
C VAL A 16 17.79 -3.88 -28.94
N LEU A 17 18.41 -4.44 -27.90
CA LEU A 17 19.70 -5.14 -28.01
C LEU A 17 19.61 -6.37 -28.91
N THR A 18 18.58 -7.23 -28.75
CA THR A 18 18.41 -8.40 -29.61
C THR A 18 18.12 -8.01 -31.06
N CYS A 19 17.32 -6.97 -31.27
CA CYS A 19 17.04 -6.43 -32.60
C CYS A 19 18.31 -5.92 -33.29
N PHE A 20 19.14 -5.17 -32.55
CA PHE A 20 20.43 -4.68 -33.03
C PHE A 20 21.37 -5.83 -33.41
N LEU A 21 21.53 -6.82 -32.53
CA LEU A 21 22.37 -7.99 -32.81
C LEU A 21 21.87 -8.81 -34.00
N ALA A 22 20.55 -8.96 -34.15
CA ALA A 22 19.95 -9.64 -35.28
C ALA A 22 20.23 -8.91 -36.60
N LEU A 23 20.15 -7.58 -36.61
CA LEU A 23 20.45 -6.75 -37.78
C LEU A 23 21.93 -6.86 -38.19
N VAL A 24 22.85 -6.75 -37.22
CA VAL A 24 24.29 -6.90 -37.46
C VAL A 24 24.63 -8.29 -38.04
N LYS A 25 24.09 -9.36 -37.44
CA LYS A 25 24.30 -10.73 -37.94
C LYS A 25 23.67 -10.95 -39.31
N GLY A 26 22.48 -10.41 -39.55
CA GLY A 26 21.80 -10.47 -40.84
C GLY A 26 22.62 -9.84 -41.95
N TYR A 27 23.18 -8.65 -41.68
CA TYR A 27 24.08 -7.95 -42.60
C TYR A 27 25.35 -8.75 -42.91
N GLN A 28 26.06 -9.23 -41.88
CA GLN A 28 27.27 -10.05 -42.07
C GLN A 28 27.00 -11.30 -42.90
N LYS A 29 25.92 -12.01 -42.60
CA LYS A 29 25.54 -13.22 -43.33
C LYS A 29 25.22 -12.92 -44.79
N SER A 30 24.46 -11.86 -45.04
CA SER A 30 24.13 -11.42 -46.40
C SER A 30 25.36 -11.04 -47.21
N MET A 31 26.28 -10.27 -46.64
CA MET A 31 27.53 -9.88 -47.31
C MET A 31 28.35 -11.12 -47.70
N SER A 32 28.54 -12.06 -46.77
CA SER A 32 29.28 -13.30 -47.03
C SER A 32 28.60 -14.17 -48.11
N HIS A 33 27.27 -14.20 -48.14
CA HIS A 33 26.53 -14.95 -49.14
C HIS A 33 26.65 -14.29 -50.53
N GLY A 34 26.58 -12.96 -50.59
CA GLY A 34 26.81 -12.20 -51.83
C GLY A 34 28.22 -12.40 -52.38
N GLU A 35 29.24 -12.40 -51.51
CA GLU A 35 30.62 -12.70 -51.90
C GLU A 35 30.76 -14.10 -52.52
N GLN A 36 30.14 -15.11 -51.92
CA GLN A 36 30.19 -16.49 -52.42
C GLN A 36 29.48 -16.66 -53.77
N LEU A 37 28.31 -16.05 -53.94
CA LEU A 37 27.56 -16.10 -55.20
C LEU A 37 28.35 -15.48 -56.34
N LEU A 38 28.87 -14.26 -56.15
CA LEU A 38 29.63 -13.54 -57.18
C LEU A 38 30.99 -14.19 -57.47
N ASP A 39 31.70 -14.69 -56.43
CA ASP A 39 32.92 -15.48 -56.65
C ASP A 39 32.61 -16.76 -57.47
N SER A 40 31.45 -17.40 -57.24
CA SER A 40 31.03 -18.55 -58.04
C SER A 40 30.74 -18.16 -59.50
N GLU A 41 30.10 -17.02 -59.74
CA GLU A 41 29.88 -16.51 -61.11
C GLU A 41 31.19 -16.29 -61.85
N LEU A 42 32.19 -15.64 -61.23
CA LEU A 42 33.51 -15.43 -61.83
C LEU A 42 34.21 -16.74 -62.19
N LYS A 43 34.11 -17.77 -61.34
CA LYS A 43 34.66 -19.12 -61.64
C LYS A 43 33.99 -19.76 -62.85
N VAL A 44 32.66 -19.69 -62.93
CA VAL A 44 31.89 -20.25 -64.05
C VAL A 44 32.28 -19.55 -65.35
N VAL A 45 32.33 -18.22 -65.35
CA VAL A 45 32.72 -17.42 -66.53
C VAL A 45 34.15 -17.75 -66.97
N ALA A 46 35.10 -17.77 -66.04
CA ALA A 46 36.49 -18.11 -66.36
C ALA A 46 36.63 -19.53 -66.93
N GLY A 47 35.88 -20.50 -66.38
CA GLY A 47 35.84 -21.88 -66.87
C GLY A 47 35.30 -21.99 -68.30
N VAL A 48 34.22 -21.26 -68.62
CA VAL A 48 33.66 -21.20 -69.98
C VAL A 48 34.65 -20.58 -70.96
N LEU A 49 35.27 -19.45 -70.60
CA LEU A 49 36.25 -18.75 -71.45
C LEU A 49 37.51 -19.59 -71.70
N MET A 50 37.91 -20.45 -70.77
CA MET A 50 39.04 -21.37 -70.96
C MET A 50 38.80 -22.44 -72.02
N GLN A 51 37.57 -22.93 -72.13
CA GLN A 51 37.21 -24.01 -73.05
C GLN A 51 36.84 -23.49 -74.45
N GLN A 52 36.73 -22.18 -74.63
CA GLN A 52 36.34 -21.58 -75.90
C GLN A 52 37.48 -21.69 -76.93
N PRO A 53 37.26 -22.29 -78.12
CA PRO A 53 38.27 -22.39 -79.16
C PRO A 53 38.44 -21.02 -79.84
N LEU A 54 39.43 -20.25 -79.42
CA LEU A 54 39.78 -18.99 -80.06
C LEU A 54 40.94 -19.22 -81.04
N SER A 55 40.78 -18.78 -82.28
CA SER A 55 41.81 -18.82 -83.31
C SER A 55 42.70 -17.59 -83.20
N ILE A 56 44.03 -17.75 -83.28
CA ILE A 56 45.04 -16.69 -83.13
C ILE A 56 44.86 -15.53 -84.15
N ASN A 57 44.12 -15.76 -85.25
CA ASN A 57 43.86 -14.78 -86.31
C ASN A 57 42.41 -14.28 -86.43
N ALA A 58 41.52 -14.60 -85.50
CA ALA A 58 40.19 -14.00 -85.48
C ALA A 58 40.25 -12.72 -84.65
N MET A 59 39.98 -11.54 -85.25
CA MET A 59 39.72 -10.33 -84.48
C MET A 59 38.65 -10.67 -83.44
N ALA A 60 39.04 -10.64 -82.17
CA ALA A 60 38.12 -10.92 -81.08
C ALA A 60 36.95 -9.92 -81.16
N PRO A 61 35.69 -10.38 -81.06
CA PRO A 61 34.57 -9.47 -81.02
C PRO A 61 34.74 -8.59 -79.77
N LYS A 62 34.96 -7.28 -79.99
CA LYS A 62 34.88 -6.27 -78.93
C LYS A 62 33.45 -6.30 -78.41
N MET A 63 33.22 -6.97 -77.28
CA MET A 63 31.93 -6.88 -76.60
C MET A 63 31.75 -5.44 -76.15
N GLN A 64 30.61 -4.89 -76.54
CA GLN A 64 30.21 -3.53 -76.22
C GLN A 64 30.14 -3.33 -74.70
N GLU A 65 30.60 -2.16 -74.26
CA GLU A 65 30.73 -1.66 -72.89
C GLU A 65 29.44 -1.71 -72.06
N SER A 66 28.92 -2.89 -71.74
CA SER A 66 28.06 -3.07 -70.58
C SER A 66 28.97 -3.35 -69.40
N ALA A 67 29.40 -2.27 -68.74
CA ALA A 67 30.44 -2.16 -67.72
C ALA A 67 30.22 -2.99 -66.43
N GLN A 68 30.14 -4.31 -66.51
CA GLN A 68 29.92 -5.16 -65.32
C GLN A 68 30.92 -6.32 -65.17
N LEU A 69 31.56 -6.78 -66.24
CA LEU A 69 32.52 -7.88 -66.16
C LEU A 69 33.61 -7.67 -67.21
N LEU A 70 34.85 -7.50 -66.74
CA LEU A 70 36.03 -7.38 -67.59
C LEU A 70 36.71 -8.74 -67.70
N TYR A 71 37.27 -9.05 -68.86
CA TYR A 71 38.01 -10.29 -69.03
C TYR A 71 39.23 -10.10 -69.93
N GLN A 72 40.23 -10.97 -69.78
CA GLN A 72 41.36 -11.10 -70.70
C GLN A 72 41.75 -12.56 -70.84
N ILE A 73 42.18 -12.93 -72.04
CA ILE A 73 42.58 -14.27 -72.42
C ILE A 73 43.97 -14.19 -73.04
N TRP A 74 44.92 -14.84 -72.40
CA TRP A 74 46.32 -14.90 -72.79
C TRP A 74 46.68 -16.32 -73.19
N GLN A 75 47.43 -16.50 -74.28
CA GLN A 75 47.97 -17.78 -74.72
C GLN A 75 49.45 -17.60 -75.07
N SER A 76 50.33 -18.40 -74.47
CA SER A 76 51.78 -18.33 -74.70
C SER A 76 52.40 -16.93 -74.56
N GLY A 77 51.83 -16.06 -73.72
CA GLY A 77 52.31 -14.68 -73.49
C GLY A 77 51.72 -13.62 -74.43
N GLU A 78 50.91 -14.00 -75.42
CA GLU A 78 50.18 -13.08 -76.28
C GLU A 78 48.72 -12.92 -75.85
N LEU A 79 48.20 -11.68 -75.90
CA LEU A 79 46.81 -11.37 -75.61
C LEU A 79 45.95 -11.74 -76.82
N LEU A 80 45.03 -12.70 -76.65
CA LEU A 80 44.12 -13.13 -77.71
C LEU A 80 42.84 -12.28 -77.77
N SER A 81 42.29 -11.96 -76.60
CA SER A 81 41.01 -11.25 -76.48
C SER A 81 40.88 -10.69 -75.08
N GLY A 82 40.30 -9.49 -74.95
CA GLY A 82 39.94 -8.96 -73.66
C GLY A 82 39.53 -7.49 -73.66
N SER A 83 39.19 -7.00 -72.48
CA SER A 83 38.86 -5.61 -72.22
C SER A 83 40.12 -4.75 -72.11
N ASP A 84 40.11 -3.59 -72.76
CA ASP A 84 41.24 -2.64 -72.81
C ASP A 84 41.57 -2.03 -71.43
N GLU A 85 40.61 -2.05 -70.50
CA GLU A 85 40.73 -1.50 -69.14
C GLU A 85 41.62 -2.36 -68.21
N LEU A 86 41.83 -3.63 -68.53
CA LEU A 86 42.67 -4.59 -67.77
C LEU A 86 44.17 -4.48 -68.15
N ASN A 87 44.68 -3.26 -68.38
CA ASN A 87 46.05 -3.04 -68.86
C ASN A 87 47.11 -3.08 -67.74
N LEU A 88 47.19 -4.20 -67.02
CA LEU A 88 48.21 -4.45 -66.00
C LEU A 88 49.17 -5.55 -66.48
N ASP A 89 50.44 -5.46 -66.07
CA ASP A 89 51.43 -6.49 -66.33
C ASP A 89 50.98 -7.85 -65.78
N LEU A 90 51.14 -8.90 -66.60
CA LEU A 90 50.82 -10.30 -66.24
C LEU A 90 51.45 -10.76 -64.92
N SER A 91 52.58 -10.16 -64.52
CA SER A 91 53.29 -10.46 -63.27
C SER A 91 52.54 -10.02 -62.00
N GLN A 92 51.56 -9.12 -62.11
CA GLN A 92 50.75 -8.66 -60.98
C GLN A 92 49.59 -9.61 -60.65
N TYR A 93 49.30 -10.55 -61.56
CA TYR A 93 48.24 -11.53 -61.41
C TYR A 93 48.79 -12.86 -60.86
N GLN A 94 48.26 -13.32 -59.73
CA GLN A 94 48.51 -14.68 -59.24
C GLN A 94 47.25 -15.54 -59.41
N ALA A 95 47.44 -16.84 -59.64
CA ALA A 95 46.35 -17.79 -59.79
C ALA A 95 45.40 -17.76 -58.57
N GLY A 96 44.10 -17.76 -58.83
CA GLY A 96 43.04 -17.67 -57.82
C GLY A 96 42.39 -16.30 -57.71
N PHE A 97 41.77 -16.01 -56.57
CA PHE A 97 41.09 -14.74 -56.33
C PHE A 97 42.04 -13.70 -55.75
N GLN A 98 42.00 -12.50 -56.31
CA GLN A 98 42.74 -11.34 -55.83
C GLN A 98 41.86 -10.10 -55.85
N THR A 99 42.29 -9.07 -55.12
CA THR A 99 41.64 -7.75 -55.16
C THR A 99 42.66 -6.73 -55.60
N LEU A 100 42.40 -6.08 -56.73
CA LEU A 100 43.32 -5.14 -57.36
C LEU A 100 42.61 -3.82 -57.63
N ASN A 101 43.37 -2.74 -57.69
CA ASN A 101 42.87 -1.44 -58.13
C ASN A 101 43.12 -1.34 -59.63
N ILE A 102 42.05 -1.36 -60.43
CA ILE A 102 42.10 -1.26 -61.89
C ILE A 102 41.24 -0.08 -62.30
N ALA A 103 41.77 0.80 -63.15
CA ALA A 103 41.07 2.01 -63.64
C ALA A 103 40.43 2.87 -62.51
N GLY A 104 41.08 2.95 -61.34
CA GLY A 104 40.60 3.72 -60.20
C GLY A 104 39.50 3.05 -59.36
N GLN A 105 39.11 1.81 -59.68
CA GLN A 105 38.12 1.03 -58.92
C GLN A 105 38.76 -0.20 -58.27
N ARG A 106 38.23 -0.59 -57.09
CA ARG A 106 38.58 -1.86 -56.45
C ARG A 106 37.85 -3.00 -57.14
N MET A 107 38.59 -3.85 -57.84
CA MET A 107 38.07 -4.99 -58.59
C MET A 107 38.41 -6.29 -57.87
N ARG A 108 37.45 -7.21 -57.84
CA ARG A 108 37.71 -8.62 -57.54
C ARG A 108 38.11 -9.31 -58.84
N VAL A 109 39.30 -9.88 -58.85
CA VAL A 109 39.87 -10.55 -60.02
C VAL A 109 40.00 -12.05 -59.74
N PHE A 110 39.61 -12.88 -60.70
CA PHE A 110 39.84 -14.31 -60.69
C PHE A 110 40.75 -14.69 -61.86
N VAL A 111 41.89 -15.29 -61.55
CA VAL A 111 42.90 -15.71 -62.53
C VAL A 111 42.92 -17.23 -62.60
N PHE A 112 42.62 -17.77 -63.77
CA PHE A 112 42.66 -19.19 -64.05
C PHE A 112 43.73 -19.47 -65.10
N ALA A 113 44.84 -20.06 -64.68
CA ALA A 113 46.00 -20.34 -65.52
C ALA A 113 46.22 -21.84 -65.69
N THR A 114 46.49 -22.28 -66.92
CA THR A 114 47.04 -23.59 -67.27
C THR A 114 48.39 -23.41 -67.97
N SER A 115 49.09 -24.50 -68.28
CA SER A 115 50.40 -24.49 -68.93
C SER A 115 50.45 -23.75 -70.27
N PHE A 116 49.30 -23.53 -70.91
CA PHE A 116 49.23 -22.93 -72.24
C PHE A 116 48.32 -21.70 -72.33
N ARG A 117 47.43 -21.46 -71.35
CA ARG A 117 46.42 -20.39 -71.42
C ARG A 117 46.11 -19.81 -70.05
N THR A 118 45.99 -18.49 -69.97
CA THR A 118 45.58 -17.76 -68.75
C THR A 118 44.34 -16.93 -69.04
N VAL A 119 43.29 -17.13 -68.27
CA VAL A 119 42.05 -16.36 -68.32
C VAL A 119 41.94 -15.53 -67.04
N ILE A 120 41.73 -14.24 -67.22
CA ILE A 120 41.53 -13.27 -66.15
C ILE A 120 40.11 -12.76 -66.29
N VAL A 121 39.34 -12.78 -65.20
CA VAL A 121 38.01 -12.19 -65.14
C VAL A 121 37.95 -11.26 -63.93
N ALA A 122 37.43 -10.05 -64.11
CA ALA A 122 37.39 -9.02 -63.08
C ALA A 122 36.02 -8.36 -63.00
N GLU A 123 35.57 -8.08 -61.77
CA GLU A 123 34.30 -7.41 -61.47
C GLU A 123 34.48 -6.37 -60.36
N PRO A 124 33.79 -5.20 -60.41
CA PRO A 124 33.86 -4.20 -59.34
C PRO A 124 33.32 -4.72 -58.01
N ILE A 125 34.06 -4.48 -56.91
CA ILE A 125 33.61 -4.81 -55.55
C ILE A 125 32.39 -3.97 -55.15
N ALA A 126 32.20 -2.79 -55.76
CA ALA A 126 31.04 -1.94 -55.56
C ALA A 126 29.69 -2.69 -55.73
N LYS A 127 29.61 -3.61 -56.71
CA LYS A 127 28.42 -4.43 -56.98
C LYS A 127 28.04 -5.32 -55.79
N ARG A 128 29.01 -5.69 -54.94
CA ARG A 128 28.78 -6.47 -53.71
C ARG A 128 28.02 -5.65 -52.66
N PHE A 129 28.25 -4.34 -52.62
CA PHE A 129 27.58 -3.45 -51.68
C PHE A 129 26.14 -3.12 -52.09
N GLU A 130 25.83 -3.08 -53.38
CA GLU A 130 24.45 -2.89 -53.88
C GLU A 130 23.53 -4.05 -53.45
N LEU A 131 24.04 -5.28 -53.48
CA LEU A 131 23.31 -6.45 -52.95
C LEU A 131 23.07 -6.35 -51.44
N ALA A 132 24.03 -5.79 -50.69
CA ALA A 132 23.90 -5.61 -49.25
C ALA A 132 22.91 -4.49 -48.87
N GLU A 133 22.82 -3.42 -49.67
CA GLU A 133 21.90 -2.30 -49.45
C GLU A 133 20.42 -2.73 -49.59
N ALA A 134 20.09 -3.50 -50.63
CA ALA A 134 18.75 -4.06 -50.81
C ALA A 134 18.34 -4.96 -49.63
N VAL A 135 19.30 -5.68 -49.05
CA VAL A 135 19.06 -6.54 -47.89
C VAL A 135 18.84 -5.72 -46.62
N ILE A 136 19.60 -4.64 -46.38
CA ILE A 136 19.37 -3.73 -45.26
C ILE A 136 17.96 -3.13 -45.33
N LEU A 137 17.57 -2.59 -46.48
CA LEU A 137 16.24 -1.98 -46.68
C LEU A 137 15.11 -2.98 -46.45
N SER A 138 15.22 -4.20 -46.99
CA SER A 138 14.21 -5.25 -46.78
C SER A 138 14.15 -5.76 -45.34
N ALA A 139 15.28 -5.75 -44.61
CA ALA A 139 15.35 -6.18 -43.21
C ALA A 139 14.89 -5.09 -42.22
N MET A 140 15.10 -3.81 -42.54
CA MET A 140 14.72 -2.68 -41.68
C MET A 140 13.20 -2.45 -41.65
N LEU A 141 12.52 -2.62 -42.79
CA LEU A 141 11.09 -2.36 -42.90
C LEU A 141 10.22 -3.18 -41.92
N PRO A 142 10.36 -4.51 -41.80
CA PRO A 142 9.62 -5.28 -40.81
C PRO A 142 10.02 -4.93 -39.37
N MET A 143 11.28 -4.55 -39.13
CA MET A 143 11.75 -4.18 -37.79
C MET A 143 11.18 -2.84 -37.32
N LEU A 144 11.01 -1.87 -38.23
CA LEU A 144 10.39 -0.57 -37.97
C LEU A 144 8.98 -0.73 -37.38
N TRP A 145 8.23 -1.71 -37.86
CA TRP A 145 6.89 -2.03 -37.37
C TRP A 145 6.91 -2.97 -36.15
N ALA A 146 7.81 -3.95 -36.13
CA ALA A 146 7.88 -4.93 -35.06
C ALA A 146 8.24 -4.32 -33.69
N VAL A 147 9.21 -3.41 -33.64
CA VAL A 147 9.67 -2.77 -32.39
C VAL A 147 8.56 -2.01 -31.65
N PRO A 148 7.83 -1.06 -32.27
CA PRO A 148 6.75 -0.34 -31.58
C PRO A 148 5.57 -1.24 -31.25
N LEU A 149 5.24 -2.21 -32.11
CA LEU A 149 4.19 -3.18 -31.84
C LEU A 149 4.50 -4.02 -30.59
N LEU A 150 5.72 -4.57 -30.52
CA LEU A 150 6.19 -5.32 -29.35
C LEU A 150 6.28 -4.44 -28.10
N ALA A 151 6.72 -3.18 -28.23
CA ALA A 151 6.74 -2.24 -27.11
C ALA A 151 5.33 -2.01 -26.52
N LEU A 152 4.32 -1.89 -27.39
CA LEU A 152 2.93 -1.77 -27.00
C LEU A 152 2.45 -3.05 -26.28
N PHE A 153 2.73 -4.21 -26.86
CA PHE A 153 2.38 -5.50 -26.24
C PHE A 153 3.04 -5.68 -24.87
N ILE A 154 4.35 -5.45 -24.76
CA ILE A 154 5.09 -5.55 -23.48
C ILE A 154 4.46 -4.62 -22.44
N SER A 155 4.20 -3.36 -22.80
CA SER A 155 3.58 -2.39 -21.87
C SER A 155 2.17 -2.81 -21.43
N PHE A 156 1.37 -3.37 -22.35
CA PHE A 156 0.03 -3.88 -22.07
C PHE A 156 0.07 -5.11 -21.15
N PHE A 157 0.84 -6.15 -21.50
CA PHE A 157 0.93 -7.38 -20.73
C PHE A 157 1.53 -7.16 -19.34
N VAL A 158 2.57 -6.33 -19.21
CA VAL A 158 3.14 -6.00 -17.90
C VAL A 158 2.13 -5.24 -17.04
N LYS A 159 1.31 -4.35 -17.64
CA LYS A 159 0.23 -3.66 -16.92
C LYS A 159 -0.83 -4.66 -16.43
N TYR A 160 -1.22 -5.60 -17.28
CA TYR A 160 -2.22 -6.62 -16.96
C TYR A 160 -1.72 -7.56 -15.86
N ALA A 161 -0.51 -8.10 -15.99
CA ALA A 161 0.09 -9.03 -15.04
C ALA A 161 0.31 -8.43 -13.65
N LEU A 162 0.62 -7.13 -13.54
CA LEU A 162 0.80 -6.43 -12.26
C LEU A 162 -0.50 -5.81 -11.71
N ALA A 163 -1.60 -5.85 -12.46
CA ALA A 163 -2.88 -5.28 -12.02
C ALA A 163 -3.37 -5.86 -10.68
N PRO A 164 -3.30 -7.19 -10.44
CA PRO A 164 -3.65 -7.78 -9.16
C PRO A 164 -2.92 -7.10 -7.99
N LEU A 165 -1.59 -6.98 -8.05
CA LEU A 165 -0.80 -6.38 -6.97
C LEU A 165 -1.22 -4.93 -6.66
N THR A 166 -1.53 -4.15 -7.70
CA THR A 166 -2.02 -2.77 -7.50
C THR A 166 -3.41 -2.71 -6.87
N ARG A 167 -4.29 -3.69 -7.14
CA ARG A 167 -5.60 -3.79 -6.50
C ARG A 167 -5.47 -4.15 -5.02
N LEU A 168 -4.60 -5.13 -4.70
CA LEU A 168 -4.30 -5.51 -3.32
C LEU A 168 -3.79 -4.34 -2.50
N SER A 169 -2.81 -3.61 -3.04
CA SER A 169 -2.24 -2.45 -2.36
C SER A 169 -3.29 -1.36 -2.09
N LYS A 170 -4.19 -1.11 -3.04
CA LYS A 170 -5.29 -0.15 -2.84
C LYS A 170 -6.29 -0.61 -1.78
N GLN A 171 -6.65 -1.90 -1.77
CA GLN A 171 -7.54 -2.45 -0.74
C GLN A 171 -6.92 -2.35 0.66
N LEU A 172 -5.63 -2.67 0.80
CA LEU A 172 -4.91 -2.53 2.06
C LEU A 172 -4.79 -1.07 2.51
N ALA A 173 -4.60 -0.12 1.58
CA ALA A 173 -4.47 1.30 1.90
C ALA A 173 -5.79 1.96 2.37
N LEU A 174 -6.93 1.41 1.97
CA LEU A 174 -8.25 1.91 2.39
C LEU A 174 -8.73 1.28 3.71
N ARG A 175 -7.98 0.31 4.24
CA ARG A 175 -8.40 -0.46 5.40
C ARG A 175 -8.10 0.28 6.70
N GLN A 176 -9.07 0.31 7.62
CA GLN A 176 -8.91 0.91 8.94
C GLN A 176 -8.07 0.01 9.87
N ALA A 177 -7.43 0.60 10.88
CA ALA A 177 -6.51 -0.10 11.79
C ALA A 177 -7.14 -1.29 12.56
N ASN A 178 -8.46 -1.28 12.73
CA ASN A 178 -9.20 -2.30 13.49
C ASN A 178 -10.00 -3.26 12.59
N ASP A 179 -9.83 -3.20 11.27
CA ASP A 179 -10.50 -4.12 10.34
C ASP A 179 -9.61 -5.35 10.08
N PHE A 180 -9.93 -6.44 10.75
CA PHE A 180 -9.26 -7.74 10.64
C PHE A 180 -9.97 -8.73 9.70
N THR A 181 -10.94 -8.27 8.90
CA THR A 181 -11.70 -9.17 8.02
C THR A 181 -10.78 -9.90 7.03
N ALA A 182 -11.17 -11.07 6.54
CA ALA A 182 -10.36 -11.79 5.56
C ALA A 182 -10.39 -11.07 4.20
N ILE A 183 -9.24 -11.03 3.51
CA ILE A 183 -9.19 -10.60 2.11
C ILE A 183 -9.82 -11.71 1.27
N ASN A 184 -11.11 -11.56 0.96
CA ASN A 184 -11.85 -12.44 0.06
C ASN A 184 -11.56 -12.03 -1.39
N TRP A 185 -10.41 -12.46 -1.89
CA TRP A 185 -10.04 -12.22 -3.27
C TRP A 185 -9.75 -13.55 -3.97
N GLN A 186 -10.60 -13.89 -4.93
CA GLN A 186 -10.39 -15.03 -5.81
C GLN A 186 -9.29 -14.67 -6.81
N VAL A 187 -8.04 -14.92 -6.42
CA VAL A 187 -6.88 -14.73 -7.29
C VAL A 187 -6.59 -16.04 -8.02
N THR A 188 -6.53 -15.96 -9.35
CA THR A 188 -6.14 -17.09 -10.20
C THR A 188 -4.64 -17.35 -10.12
N ASP A 189 -3.84 -16.30 -9.94
CA ASP A 189 -2.37 -16.33 -9.91
C ASP A 189 -1.81 -17.11 -8.71
N GLU A 190 -1.04 -18.16 -8.97
CA GLU A 190 -0.45 -19.02 -7.93
C GLU A 190 0.56 -18.30 -7.04
N GLU A 191 1.25 -17.29 -7.57
CA GLU A 191 2.27 -16.51 -6.85
C GLU A 191 1.67 -15.59 -5.77
N ILE A 192 0.44 -15.12 -5.95
CA ILE A 192 -0.20 -14.16 -5.04
C ILE A 192 -1.02 -14.87 -3.96
N LYS A 193 -1.56 -16.07 -4.24
CA LYS A 193 -2.28 -16.90 -3.26
C LYS A 193 -1.55 -17.05 -1.92
N PRO A 194 -0.25 -17.42 -1.84
CA PRO A 194 0.43 -17.58 -0.57
C PRO A 194 0.54 -16.26 0.19
N VAL A 195 0.76 -15.13 -0.49
CA VAL A 195 0.84 -13.81 0.17
C VAL A 195 -0.50 -13.45 0.83
N ILE A 196 -1.61 -13.66 0.12
CA ILE A 196 -2.95 -13.42 0.67
C ILE A 196 -3.23 -14.36 1.85
N SER A 197 -2.88 -15.64 1.74
CA SER A 197 -3.04 -16.60 2.83
C SER A 197 -2.28 -16.17 4.08
N ARG A 198 -1.01 -15.74 3.93
CA ARG A 198 -0.19 -15.27 5.07
C ARG A 198 -0.73 -13.98 5.68
N LEU A 199 -1.25 -13.06 4.87
CA LEU A 199 -1.91 -11.86 5.37
C LEU A 199 -3.19 -12.21 6.16
N ASN A 200 -4.01 -13.11 5.65
CA ASN A 200 -5.21 -13.58 6.34
C ASN A 200 -4.85 -14.31 7.65
N ASP A 201 -3.80 -15.13 7.67
CA ASP A 201 -3.28 -15.76 8.89
C ASP A 201 -2.81 -14.71 9.91
N LEU A 202 -2.12 -13.66 9.45
CA LEU A 202 -1.69 -12.55 10.30
C LEU A 202 -2.89 -11.81 10.87
N PHE A 203 -3.88 -11.44 10.03
CA PHE A 203 -5.10 -10.78 10.50
C PHE A 203 -5.83 -11.61 11.54
N LYS A 204 -5.96 -12.93 11.32
CA LYS A 204 -6.56 -13.83 12.31
C LYS A 204 -5.77 -13.90 13.62
N ARG A 205 -4.44 -13.92 13.56
CA ARG A 205 -3.58 -13.90 14.75
C ARG A 205 -3.71 -12.59 15.51
N VAL A 206 -3.69 -11.46 14.81
CA VAL A 206 -3.85 -10.13 15.40
C VAL A 206 -5.25 -9.99 16.00
N GLU A 207 -6.29 -10.42 15.30
CA GLU A 207 -7.67 -10.46 15.81
C GLU A 207 -7.75 -11.28 17.09
N THR A 208 -7.16 -12.49 17.10
CA THR A 208 -7.17 -13.35 18.29
C THR A 208 -6.41 -12.71 19.46
N ALA A 209 -5.25 -12.10 19.20
CA ALA A 209 -4.47 -11.41 20.23
C ALA A 209 -5.23 -10.19 20.78
N TYR A 210 -5.84 -9.40 19.89
CA TYR A 210 -6.68 -8.26 20.22
C TYR A 210 -7.90 -8.68 21.05
N ILE A 211 -8.57 -9.77 20.68
CA ILE A 211 -9.66 -10.37 21.47
C ILE A 211 -9.15 -10.78 22.86
N ARG A 212 -8.01 -11.48 22.97
CA ARG A 212 -7.45 -11.92 24.26
C ARG A 212 -7.06 -10.77 25.18
N GLU A 213 -6.38 -9.76 24.65
CA GLU A 213 -6.02 -8.55 25.41
C GLU A 213 -7.28 -7.87 25.98
N ARG A 214 -8.39 -7.94 25.25
CA ARG A 214 -9.68 -7.36 25.67
C ARG A 214 -10.45 -8.22 26.68
N PHE A 215 -10.53 -9.53 26.48
CA PHE A 215 -11.21 -10.43 27.44
C PHE A 215 -10.42 -10.66 28.73
N PHE A 216 -9.10 -10.45 28.72
CA PHE A 216 -8.26 -10.47 29.92
C PHE A 216 -8.79 -9.53 31.02
N ALA A 217 -9.32 -8.36 30.65
CA ALA A 217 -9.95 -7.47 31.61
C ALA A 217 -11.17 -8.12 32.27
N SER A 218 -12.07 -8.74 31.50
CA SER A 218 -13.27 -9.36 32.06
C SER A 218 -12.98 -10.52 33.00
N ASP A 219 -11.97 -11.33 32.71
CA ASP A 219 -11.60 -12.47 33.55
C ASP A 219 -10.88 -12.00 34.81
N ALA A 220 -9.97 -11.01 34.68
CA ALA A 220 -9.35 -10.35 35.82
C ALA A 220 -10.38 -9.69 36.76
N ALA A 221 -11.54 -9.27 36.23
CA ALA A 221 -12.64 -8.72 37.04
C ALA A 221 -13.13 -9.68 38.10
N HIS A 222 -13.47 -10.87 37.65
CA HIS A 222 -14.09 -11.89 38.48
C HIS A 222 -13.07 -12.44 39.48
N GLU A 223 -11.83 -12.62 39.03
CA GLU A 223 -10.72 -13.07 39.88
C GLU A 223 -10.33 -12.03 40.95
N LEU A 224 -10.49 -10.73 40.70
CA LEU A 224 -10.19 -9.68 41.70
C LEU A 224 -11.38 -9.37 42.63
N ARG A 225 -12.63 -9.50 42.16
CA ARG A 225 -13.83 -9.25 42.99
C ARG A 225 -13.94 -10.23 44.16
N THR A 226 -13.58 -11.49 43.92
CA THR A 226 -13.67 -12.58 44.90
C THR A 226 -12.78 -12.34 46.14
N PRO A 227 -11.46 -12.08 46.02
CA PRO A 227 -10.61 -11.78 47.16
C PRO A 227 -10.97 -10.44 47.84
N LEU A 228 -11.40 -9.43 47.08
CA LEU A 228 -11.83 -8.14 47.65
C LEU A 228 -13.11 -8.28 48.50
N SER A 229 -14.06 -9.10 48.05
CA SER A 229 -15.28 -9.41 48.82
C SER A 229 -14.94 -10.14 50.12
N SER A 230 -14.02 -11.10 50.06
CA SER A 230 -13.55 -11.82 51.26
C SER A 230 -12.85 -10.87 52.25
N LEU A 231 -11.98 -9.99 51.77
CA LEU A 231 -11.33 -8.95 52.59
C LEU A 231 -12.35 -8.03 53.26
N LYS A 232 -13.38 -7.60 52.52
CA LYS A 232 -14.46 -6.74 53.05
C LYS A 232 -15.24 -7.44 54.17
N ILE A 233 -15.56 -8.73 54.00
CA ILE A 233 -16.24 -9.54 55.03
C ILE A 233 -15.35 -9.68 56.27
N ASN A 234 -14.06 -9.97 56.10
CA ASN A 234 -13.13 -10.14 57.22
C ASN A 234 -12.99 -8.85 58.04
N VAL A 235 -12.87 -7.70 57.37
CA VAL A 235 -12.81 -6.40 58.07
C VAL A 235 -14.14 -6.06 58.76
N HIS A 236 -15.28 -6.37 58.13
CA HIS A 236 -16.59 -6.20 58.77
C HIS A 236 -16.75 -7.06 60.03
N ASN A 237 -16.33 -8.33 59.97
CA ASN A 237 -16.35 -9.24 61.11
C ASN A 237 -15.41 -8.78 62.24
N LEU A 238 -14.23 -8.26 61.90
CA LEU A 238 -13.28 -7.71 62.87
C LEU A 238 -13.84 -6.45 63.56
N ALA A 239 -14.47 -5.55 62.80
CA ALA A 239 -15.14 -4.37 63.36
C ALA A 239 -16.30 -4.75 64.31
N ALA A 240 -17.05 -5.80 63.98
CA ALA A 240 -18.11 -6.31 64.84
C ALA A 240 -17.60 -6.96 66.14
N GLN A 241 -16.39 -7.54 66.14
CA GLN A 241 -15.80 -8.22 67.31
C GLN A 241 -14.98 -7.30 68.22
N GLN A 242 -14.19 -6.37 67.65
CA GLN A 242 -13.24 -5.56 68.42
C GLN A 242 -13.71 -4.13 68.69
N GLY A 243 -14.88 -3.75 68.15
CA GLY A 243 -15.36 -2.37 68.15
C GLY A 243 -14.75 -1.56 67.00
N ASP A 244 -15.52 -0.60 66.50
CA ASP A 244 -15.10 0.22 65.37
C ASP A 244 -14.00 1.21 65.81
N ASN A 245 -12.76 1.01 65.36
CA ASN A 245 -11.63 1.92 65.60
C ASN A 245 -11.25 2.65 64.30
N GLN A 246 -10.49 3.75 64.41
CA GLN A 246 -10.07 4.57 63.26
C GLN A 246 -9.27 3.80 62.19
N GLU A 247 -8.49 2.79 62.58
CA GLU A 247 -7.71 1.95 61.68
C GLU A 247 -8.61 0.97 60.88
N LEU A 248 -9.63 0.40 61.51
CA LEU A 248 -10.63 -0.46 60.84
C LEU A 248 -11.52 0.33 59.87
N GLN A 249 -11.89 1.56 60.23
CA GLN A 249 -12.57 2.48 59.32
C GLN A 249 -11.69 2.84 58.12
N ALA A 250 -10.41 3.17 58.35
CA ALA A 250 -9.45 3.45 57.28
C ALA A 250 -9.24 2.24 56.36
N MET A 251 -9.18 1.02 56.92
CA MET A 251 -9.02 -0.23 56.16
C MET A 251 -10.27 -0.53 55.31
N THR A 252 -11.47 -0.33 55.86
CA THR A 252 -12.74 -0.45 55.14
C THR A 252 -12.82 0.54 53.98
N GLN A 253 -12.43 1.79 54.20
CA GLN A 253 -12.36 2.81 53.15
C GLN A 253 -11.33 2.45 52.06
N GLY A 254 -10.17 1.92 52.45
CA GLY A 254 -9.14 1.45 51.53
C GLY A 254 -9.58 0.29 50.64
N ILE A 255 -10.28 -0.70 51.21
CA ILE A 255 -10.83 -1.85 50.45
C ILE A 255 -11.93 -1.38 49.50
N ASN A 256 -12.86 -0.53 49.96
CA ASN A 256 -13.89 0.03 49.09
C ASN A 256 -13.28 0.85 47.93
N ARG A 257 -12.19 1.58 48.18
CA ARG A 257 -11.45 2.31 47.14
C ARG A 257 -10.83 1.35 46.12
N LEU A 258 -10.19 0.26 46.55
CA LEU A 258 -9.62 -0.75 45.66
C LEU A 258 -10.71 -1.43 44.82
N THR A 259 -11.84 -1.79 45.43
CA THR A 259 -12.98 -2.36 44.72
C THR A 259 -13.49 -1.40 43.65
N ASN A 260 -13.69 -0.13 43.98
CA ASN A 260 -14.14 0.87 43.01
C ASN A 260 -13.11 1.05 41.87
N ILE A 261 -11.81 1.13 42.17
CA ILE A 261 -10.76 1.25 41.14
C ILE A 261 -10.77 0.05 40.21
N VAL A 262 -10.86 -1.16 40.77
CA VAL A 262 -10.91 -2.40 40.02
C VAL A 262 -12.15 -2.40 39.14
N GLU A 263 -13.35 -2.20 39.68
CA GLU A 263 -14.59 -2.14 38.88
C GLU A 263 -14.54 -1.11 37.75
N GLN A 264 -14.00 0.09 38.03
CA GLN A 264 -13.82 1.14 37.03
C GLN A 264 -12.81 0.74 35.94
N MET A 265 -11.70 0.11 36.29
CA MET A 265 -10.70 -0.39 35.34
C MET A 265 -11.27 -1.51 34.45
N LEU A 266 -12.17 -2.32 35.00
CA LEU A 266 -12.80 -3.44 34.31
C LEU A 266 -13.92 -3.00 33.37
N ILE A 267 -14.70 -1.99 33.76
CA ILE A 267 -15.65 -1.31 32.88
C ILE A 267 -14.93 -0.73 31.67
N LEU A 268 -13.76 -0.11 31.87
CA LEU A 268 -12.93 0.42 30.77
C LEU A 268 -12.33 -0.67 29.87
N GLY A 269 -12.20 -1.91 30.35
CA GLY A 269 -11.62 -3.03 29.59
C GLY A 269 -12.63 -3.89 28.83
N ARG A 270 -13.93 -3.83 29.18
CA ARG A 270 -14.96 -4.79 28.73
C ARG A 270 -15.62 -4.50 27.38
N THR A 271 -15.28 -3.43 26.69
CA THR A 271 -16.26 -2.75 25.83
C THR A 271 -15.90 -2.77 24.35
N GLN A 272 -16.62 -3.60 23.60
CA GLN A 272 -16.96 -3.34 22.20
C GLN A 272 -18.30 -2.59 22.14
N PRO A 273 -18.35 -1.36 21.61
CA PRO A 273 -19.61 -0.65 21.35
C PRO A 273 -20.59 -1.50 20.52
N GLU A 274 -20.09 -2.27 19.55
CA GLU A 274 -20.90 -2.97 18.54
C GLU A 274 -21.64 -4.23 19.05
N GLN A 275 -21.07 -4.98 20.00
CA GLN A 275 -21.77 -6.12 20.62
C GLN A 275 -22.67 -5.68 21.78
N TRP A 276 -22.30 -4.62 22.49
CA TRP A 276 -23.08 -4.06 23.60
C TRP A 276 -24.38 -3.41 23.11
N GLN A 277 -24.34 -2.72 21.97
CA GLN A 277 -25.52 -2.11 21.33
C GLN A 277 -26.63 -3.11 20.97
N LYS A 278 -26.32 -4.40 20.76
CA LYS A 278 -27.34 -5.43 20.47
C LYS A 278 -28.27 -5.74 21.64
N GLN A 279 -27.90 -5.32 22.85
CA GLN A 279 -28.69 -5.55 24.07
C GLN A 279 -29.42 -4.28 24.53
N PHE A 280 -29.32 -3.18 23.77
CA PHE A 280 -29.95 -1.92 24.13
C PHE A 280 -31.46 -2.03 24.16
N LYS A 281 -32.04 -1.52 25.24
CA LYS A 281 -33.47 -1.36 25.41
C LYS A 281 -33.77 0.13 25.53
N GLU A 282 -35.03 0.49 25.34
CA GLU A 282 -35.47 1.85 25.55
C GLU A 282 -35.43 2.17 27.06
N GLN A 283 -34.66 3.19 27.43
CA GLN A 283 -34.41 3.60 28.82
C GLN A 283 -34.81 5.07 29.01
N SER A 284 -35.55 5.37 30.07
CA SER A 284 -35.93 6.74 30.47
C SER A 284 -34.76 7.41 31.20
N LEU A 285 -34.28 8.54 30.68
CA LEU A 285 -33.17 9.26 31.31
C LEU A 285 -33.62 10.05 32.52
N LEU A 286 -34.88 10.51 32.58
CA LEU A 286 -35.39 11.17 33.78
C LEU A 286 -35.48 10.17 34.94
N ALA A 287 -36.01 8.97 34.71
CA ALA A 287 -36.15 7.95 35.74
C ALA A 287 -34.78 7.54 36.32
N ILE A 288 -33.81 7.26 35.43
CA ILE A 288 -32.44 6.92 35.85
C ILE A 288 -31.81 8.10 36.63
N THR A 289 -32.02 9.34 36.17
CA THR A 289 -31.48 10.51 36.88
C THR A 289 -32.07 10.64 38.27
N GLN A 290 -33.40 10.47 38.42
CA GLN A 290 -34.08 10.51 39.72
C GLN A 290 -33.58 9.42 40.66
N GLU A 291 -33.38 8.20 40.14
CA GLU A 291 -32.83 7.09 40.92
C GLU A 291 -31.43 7.41 41.43
N VAL A 292 -30.54 7.89 40.56
CA VAL A 292 -29.15 8.22 40.92
C VAL A 292 -29.11 9.39 41.92
N VAL A 293 -29.98 10.40 41.77
CA VAL A 293 -30.12 11.48 42.75
C VAL A 293 -30.55 10.94 44.11
N SER A 294 -31.54 10.03 44.14
CA SER A 294 -32.00 9.38 45.36
C SER A 294 -30.87 8.61 46.06
N GLN A 295 -30.10 7.82 45.30
CA GLN A 295 -28.96 7.06 45.82
C GLN A 295 -27.84 7.94 46.39
N LEU A 296 -27.67 9.17 45.88
CA LEU A 296 -26.65 10.11 46.33
C LEU A 296 -27.18 11.19 47.27
N TYR A 297 -28.46 11.13 47.66
CA TYR A 297 -29.13 12.18 48.42
C TYR A 297 -28.45 12.45 49.78
N GLU A 298 -28.04 11.40 50.50
CA GLU A 298 -27.32 11.56 51.78
C GLU A 298 -26.06 12.43 51.65
N LYS A 299 -25.34 12.34 50.51
CA LYS A 299 -24.13 13.15 50.26
C LYS A 299 -24.47 14.58 49.88
N ILE A 300 -25.58 14.78 49.17
CA ILE A 300 -26.10 16.11 48.82
C ILE A 300 -26.51 16.84 50.10
N GLU A 301 -27.27 16.16 50.97
CA GLU A 301 -27.75 16.68 52.25
C GLU A 301 -26.58 16.94 53.22
N ALA A 302 -25.59 16.05 53.30
CA ALA A 302 -24.42 16.25 54.15
C ALA A 302 -23.62 17.53 53.86
N LYS A 303 -23.70 18.08 52.63
CA LYS A 303 -23.09 19.36 52.24
C LYS A 303 -24.10 20.52 52.13
N ASN A 304 -25.36 20.28 52.51
CA ASN A 304 -26.49 21.22 52.35
C ASN A 304 -26.62 21.75 50.90
N HIS A 305 -26.34 20.92 49.90
CA HIS A 305 -26.45 21.35 48.51
C HIS A 305 -27.92 21.49 48.10
N THR A 306 -28.23 22.55 47.35
CA THR A 306 -29.53 22.68 46.69
C THR A 306 -29.46 22.00 45.32
N ILE A 307 -30.30 21.01 45.08
CA ILE A 307 -30.39 20.31 43.79
C ILE A 307 -31.71 20.64 43.07
N SER A 308 -31.64 20.99 41.79
CA SER A 308 -32.82 21.10 40.93
C SER A 308 -32.72 20.16 39.73
N LEU A 309 -33.85 19.57 39.35
CA LEU A 309 -34.01 18.72 38.17
C LEU A 309 -35.11 19.33 37.32
N GLU A 310 -34.74 19.84 36.14
CA GLU A 310 -35.65 20.54 35.23
C GLU A 310 -35.69 19.84 33.87
N GLY A 311 -36.87 19.83 33.23
CA GLY A 311 -37.05 19.33 31.87
C GLY A 311 -37.97 18.11 31.75
N ASP A 312 -38.29 17.77 30.52
CA ASP A 312 -39.16 16.65 30.18
C ASP A 312 -38.34 15.36 29.99
N ASP A 313 -38.96 14.22 30.32
CA ASP A 313 -38.34 12.91 30.10
C ASP A 313 -38.15 12.62 28.61
N PHE A 314 -37.06 11.95 28.29
CA PHE A 314 -36.82 11.38 26.97
C PHE A 314 -36.16 10.02 27.11
N THR A 315 -36.47 9.14 26.17
CA THR A 315 -35.91 7.80 26.14
C THR A 315 -34.70 7.70 25.22
N ILE A 316 -33.73 6.83 25.53
CA ILE A 316 -32.67 6.44 24.59
C ILE A 316 -32.53 4.93 24.57
N ASN A 317 -32.05 4.39 23.44
CA ASN A 317 -31.66 2.99 23.38
C ASN A 317 -30.33 2.82 24.10
N GLY A 318 -30.34 2.07 25.20
CA GLY A 318 -29.18 1.88 26.03
C GLY A 318 -29.29 0.70 26.99
N ASP A 319 -28.18 0.47 27.67
CA ASP A 319 -28.08 -0.40 28.83
C ASP A 319 -28.18 0.46 30.10
N GLU A 320 -29.08 0.06 30.99
CA GLU A 320 -29.40 0.75 32.24
C GLU A 320 -28.16 0.93 33.11
N PHE A 321 -27.37 -0.13 33.32
CA PHE A 321 -26.16 -0.09 34.14
C PHE A 321 -25.15 0.95 33.62
N THR A 322 -24.97 1.01 32.30
CA THR A 322 -24.04 1.95 31.67
C THR A 322 -24.53 3.40 31.84
N LEU A 323 -25.84 3.66 31.72
CA LEU A 323 -26.41 5.00 31.89
C LEU A 323 -26.42 5.46 33.35
N VAL A 324 -26.76 4.56 34.28
CA VAL A 324 -26.61 4.79 35.73
C VAL A 324 -25.16 5.14 36.06
N THR A 325 -24.20 4.41 35.49
CA THR A 325 -22.76 4.67 35.70
C THR A 325 -22.37 6.05 35.16
N LEU A 326 -22.82 6.43 33.96
CA LEU A 326 -22.55 7.74 33.37
C LEU A 326 -23.05 8.87 34.29
N ILE A 327 -24.33 8.83 34.65
CA ILE A 327 -24.99 9.86 35.44
C ILE A 327 -24.39 9.91 36.86
N SER A 328 -24.13 8.76 37.47
CA SER A 328 -23.52 8.68 38.81
C SER A 328 -22.12 9.28 38.83
N ASN A 329 -21.29 9.05 37.81
CA ASN A 329 -19.97 9.68 37.72
C ASN A 329 -20.05 11.20 37.55
N LEU A 330 -21.00 11.70 36.75
CA LEU A 330 -21.18 13.13 36.53
C LEU A 330 -21.75 13.83 37.78
N LEU A 331 -22.78 13.26 38.41
CA LEU A 331 -23.39 13.80 39.62
C LEU A 331 -22.45 13.72 40.83
N SER A 332 -21.75 12.60 41.01
CA SER A 332 -20.76 12.50 42.10
C SER A 332 -19.62 13.50 41.94
N ASN A 333 -19.20 13.81 40.71
CA ASN A 333 -18.24 14.89 40.46
C ASN A 333 -18.83 16.25 40.86
N ALA A 334 -20.06 16.57 40.45
CA ALA A 334 -20.73 17.82 40.83
C ALA A 334 -20.83 17.99 42.36
N ILE A 335 -21.27 16.95 43.09
CA ILE A 335 -21.35 16.94 44.56
C ILE A 335 -19.98 17.08 45.21
N LYS A 336 -18.94 16.53 44.59
CA LYS A 336 -17.58 16.57 45.15
C LYS A 336 -16.94 17.95 45.05
N TYR A 337 -17.18 18.67 43.96
CA TYR A 337 -16.51 19.94 43.66
C TYR A 337 -17.34 21.19 43.98
N ALA A 338 -18.66 21.05 44.14
CA ALA A 338 -19.49 22.13 44.66
C ALA A 338 -19.09 22.49 46.12
N PRO A 339 -19.08 23.78 46.48
CA PRO A 339 -18.83 24.22 47.86
C PRO A 339 -20.01 23.86 48.76
N ALA A 340 -19.80 23.82 50.07
CA ALA A 340 -20.89 23.65 51.03
C ALA A 340 -21.96 24.74 50.86
N ASN A 341 -23.24 24.37 50.92
CA ASN A 341 -24.39 25.19 50.53
C ASN A 341 -24.42 25.58 49.03
N GLY A 342 -23.65 24.88 48.19
CA GLY A 342 -23.61 25.07 46.75
C GLY A 342 -24.86 24.59 46.03
N GLN A 343 -24.93 24.89 44.74
CA GLN A 343 -26.07 24.57 43.88
C GLN A 343 -25.67 23.58 42.79
N ILE A 344 -26.53 22.60 42.55
CA ILE A 344 -26.40 21.64 41.45
C ILE A 344 -27.69 21.68 40.65
N LYS A 345 -27.58 21.94 39.35
CA LYS A 345 -28.73 21.97 38.44
C LYS A 345 -28.57 20.90 37.37
N ILE A 346 -29.56 20.03 37.27
CA ILE A 346 -29.65 19.03 36.20
C ILE A 346 -30.76 19.45 35.24
N THR A 347 -30.49 19.41 33.95
CA THR A 347 -31.45 19.80 32.92
C THR A 347 -31.52 18.77 31.80
N LEU A 348 -32.73 18.33 31.49
CA LEU A 348 -33.03 17.44 30.37
C LEU A 348 -33.73 18.25 29.28
N LYS A 349 -33.24 18.16 28.03
CA LYS A 349 -33.85 18.84 26.88
C LYS A 349 -33.94 17.89 25.70
N GLN A 350 -35.11 17.86 25.07
CA GLN A 350 -35.29 17.21 23.78
C GLN A 350 -35.41 18.27 22.69
N MET A 351 -34.45 18.32 21.75
CA MET A 351 -34.41 19.28 20.65
C MET A 351 -34.37 18.54 19.30
N HIS A 352 -35.51 18.44 18.62
CA HIS A 352 -35.63 17.75 17.33
C HIS A 352 -34.99 16.34 17.31
N ARG A 353 -33.77 16.22 16.78
CA ARG A 353 -33.00 14.98 16.64
C ARG A 353 -31.90 14.82 17.70
N GLN A 354 -31.88 15.68 18.72
CA GLN A 354 -30.89 15.64 19.79
C GLN A 354 -31.59 15.52 21.13
N ARG A 355 -31.04 14.67 21.98
CA ARG A 355 -31.48 14.45 23.35
C ARG A 355 -30.33 14.86 24.26
N ILE A 356 -30.55 15.87 25.08
CA ILE A 356 -29.50 16.55 25.83
C ILE A 356 -29.73 16.32 27.32
N TRP A 357 -28.72 15.77 27.99
CA TRP A 357 -28.65 15.70 29.44
C TRP A 357 -27.52 16.61 29.91
N GLN A 358 -27.80 17.53 30.82
CA GLN A 358 -26.85 18.54 31.29
C GLN A 358 -26.81 18.59 32.80
N ILE A 359 -25.62 18.80 33.37
CA ILE A 359 -25.42 19.08 34.80
C ILE A 359 -24.52 20.30 34.96
N GLU A 360 -24.89 21.16 35.91
CA GLU A 360 -24.21 22.39 36.28
C GLU A 360 -23.94 22.38 37.78
N ASP A 361 -22.74 22.79 38.19
CA ASP A 361 -22.39 23.01 39.59
C ASP A 361 -21.91 24.45 39.85
N SER A 362 -21.91 24.85 41.13
CA SER A 362 -21.40 26.13 41.62
C SER A 362 -19.98 26.03 42.19
N GLY A 363 -19.18 25.07 41.71
CA GLY A 363 -17.78 24.86 42.09
C GLY A 363 -16.83 25.94 41.56
N PRO A 364 -15.50 25.76 41.72
CA PRO A 364 -14.49 26.73 41.28
C PRO A 364 -14.29 26.81 39.75
N GLY A 365 -15.05 26.05 38.96
CA GLY A 365 -14.89 25.95 37.51
C GLY A 365 -13.57 25.29 37.11
N MET A 366 -13.23 25.37 35.82
CA MET A 366 -12.01 24.79 35.27
C MET A 366 -11.44 25.65 34.13
N THR A 367 -10.12 25.69 34.01
CA THR A 367 -9.46 26.28 32.84
C THR A 367 -9.62 25.36 31.60
N ASP A 368 -9.52 25.92 30.41
CA ASP A 368 -9.70 25.15 29.16
C ASP A 368 -8.67 24.01 29.00
N ASP A 369 -7.42 24.23 29.43
CA ASP A 369 -6.40 23.19 29.47
C ASP A 369 -6.78 22.03 30.41
N GLN A 370 -7.41 22.34 31.55
CA GLN A 370 -7.89 21.33 32.49
C GLN A 370 -9.10 20.58 31.93
N LYS A 371 -10.03 21.27 31.24
CA LYS A 371 -11.20 20.66 30.60
C LYS A 371 -10.78 19.61 29.56
N GLN A 372 -9.68 19.84 28.83
CA GLN A 372 -9.16 18.86 27.88
C GLN A 372 -8.51 17.64 28.56
N ARG A 373 -7.79 17.86 29.66
CA ARG A 373 -7.03 16.81 30.35
C ARG A 373 -7.86 15.97 31.31
N ILE A 374 -9.06 16.43 31.70
CA ILE A 374 -9.89 15.73 32.69
C ILE A 374 -10.33 14.33 32.26
N PHE A 375 -10.34 14.06 30.96
CA PHE A 375 -10.66 12.75 30.43
C PHE A 375 -9.49 11.75 30.50
N ASN A 376 -8.27 12.21 30.82
CA ASN A 376 -7.13 11.33 31.00
C ASN A 376 -7.27 10.49 32.27
N ARG A 377 -6.88 9.21 32.18
CA ARG A 377 -6.89 8.30 33.33
C ARG A 377 -5.98 8.81 34.43
N PHE A 378 -6.45 8.74 35.67
CA PHE A 378 -5.73 9.17 36.89
C PHE A 378 -5.45 10.67 36.98
N TYR A 379 -5.99 11.49 36.08
CA TYR A 379 -5.80 12.94 36.13
C TYR A 379 -6.78 13.59 37.12
N ARG A 380 -6.27 14.53 37.93
CA ARG A 380 -7.04 15.36 38.87
C ARG A 380 -6.51 16.79 38.86
N VAL A 381 -7.42 17.77 38.80
CA VAL A 381 -7.07 19.17 39.06
C VAL A 381 -6.61 19.29 40.51
N GLY A 382 -5.41 19.82 40.75
CA GLY A 382 -4.82 19.96 42.10
C GLY A 382 -4.23 18.68 42.73
N GLY A 383 -4.20 17.55 42.01
CA GLY A 383 -3.58 16.30 42.48
C GLY A 383 -4.22 15.69 43.74
N ASP A 384 -3.42 15.03 44.58
CA ASP A 384 -3.84 14.43 45.85
C ASP A 384 -4.12 15.46 46.96
N GLN A 385 -3.79 16.73 46.73
CA GLN A 385 -3.92 17.84 47.68
C GLN A 385 -5.09 18.79 47.33
N HIS A 386 -6.17 18.27 46.75
CA HIS A 386 -7.33 19.11 46.44
C HIS A 386 -8.13 19.45 47.72
N PRO A 387 -8.55 20.72 47.92
CA PRO A 387 -9.22 21.22 49.13
C PRO A 387 -10.58 20.60 49.47
N SER A 388 -11.12 19.71 48.62
CA SER A 388 -12.39 19.03 48.88
C SER A 388 -12.28 17.85 49.85
N GLY A 389 -11.07 17.43 50.25
CA GLY A 389 -10.84 16.38 51.26
C GLY A 389 -11.30 14.96 50.87
N GLU A 390 -12.11 14.81 49.83
CA GLU A 390 -12.70 13.54 49.40
C GLU A 390 -11.79 12.76 48.42
N GLN A 391 -11.59 11.48 48.73
CA GLN A 391 -10.75 10.55 47.96
C GLN A 391 -11.43 10.12 46.65
N GLY A 392 -10.70 10.12 45.53
CA GLY A 392 -11.19 9.60 44.24
C GLY A 392 -10.04 9.28 43.30
N ALA A 393 -10.18 8.24 42.48
CA ALA A 393 -9.09 7.66 41.68
C ALA A 393 -8.77 8.40 40.37
N GLY A 394 -9.50 9.47 40.02
CA GLY A 394 -9.31 10.19 38.74
C GLY A 394 -9.71 9.37 37.51
N LEU A 395 -10.60 8.39 37.68
CA LEU A 395 -11.10 7.54 36.59
C LEU A 395 -12.49 7.94 36.11
N GLY A 396 -13.27 8.69 36.90
CA GLY A 396 -14.69 8.96 36.61
C GLY A 396 -14.91 9.60 35.25
N MET A 397 -14.16 10.64 34.90
CA MET A 397 -14.31 11.30 33.60
C MET A 397 -13.78 10.46 32.42
N ALA A 398 -12.78 9.60 32.64
CA ALA A 398 -12.35 8.63 31.64
C ALA A 398 -13.44 7.58 31.35
N ILE A 399 -14.20 7.17 32.38
CA ILE A 399 -15.37 6.28 32.24
C ILE A 399 -16.50 6.99 31.50
N VAL A 400 -16.78 8.25 31.85
CA VAL A 400 -17.75 9.08 31.14
C VAL A 400 -17.39 9.12 29.66
N GLN A 401 -16.16 9.51 29.29
CA GLN A 401 -15.73 9.56 27.89
C GLN A 401 -15.89 8.22 27.18
N HIS A 402 -15.56 7.14 27.89
CA HIS A 402 -15.69 5.80 27.36
C HIS A 402 -17.16 5.43 27.07
N ILE A 403 -18.07 5.74 28.00
CA ILE A 403 -19.51 5.52 27.82
C ILE A 403 -20.05 6.37 26.68
N ILE A 404 -19.66 7.65 26.61
CA ILE A 404 -20.03 8.56 25.52
C ILE A 404 -19.68 7.95 24.15
N ALA A 405 -18.51 7.31 24.03
CA ALA A 405 -18.11 6.61 22.81
C ALA A 405 -18.99 5.39 22.47
N ILE A 406 -19.45 4.62 23.47
CA ILE A 406 -20.36 3.47 23.25
C ILE A 406 -21.68 3.94 22.62
N TYR A 407 -22.20 5.07 23.07
CA TYR A 407 -23.46 5.65 22.59
C TYR A 407 -23.30 6.51 21.34
N SER A 408 -22.07 6.68 20.82
CA SER A 408 -21.78 7.67 19.77
C SER A 408 -22.35 9.06 20.10
N ALA A 409 -22.31 9.42 21.39
CA ALA A 409 -22.77 10.70 21.91
C ALA A 409 -21.63 11.73 21.87
N GLU A 410 -21.97 12.99 22.09
CA GLU A 410 -21.01 14.08 22.25
C GLU A 410 -21.03 14.58 23.69
N ILE A 411 -19.87 14.99 24.21
CA ILE A 411 -19.75 15.60 25.54
C ILE A 411 -19.03 16.95 25.44
N ASN A 412 -19.65 17.99 26.00
CA ASN A 412 -19.14 19.35 26.00
C ASN A 412 -18.97 19.85 27.43
N LEU A 413 -17.82 20.47 27.70
CA LEU A 413 -17.47 21.08 28.99
C LEU A 413 -17.39 22.59 28.80
N THR A 414 -18.24 23.34 29.50
CA THR A 414 -18.32 24.80 29.44
C THR A 414 -18.41 25.38 30.84
N ASP A 415 -18.30 26.70 30.98
CA ASP A 415 -18.48 27.34 32.28
C ASP A 415 -19.97 27.43 32.61
N SER A 416 -20.29 27.16 33.88
CA SER A 416 -21.66 27.15 34.41
C SER A 416 -22.13 28.55 34.73
N ASP A 417 -23.42 28.82 34.54
CA ASP A 417 -24.02 30.09 34.96
C ASP A 417 -24.09 30.20 36.51
N LEU A 418 -23.94 29.06 37.20
CA LEU A 418 -23.79 28.96 38.66
C LEU A 418 -22.36 29.25 39.14
N GLY A 419 -21.40 29.49 38.23
CA GLY A 419 -20.01 29.81 38.52
C GLY A 419 -19.03 28.63 38.46
N GLY A 420 -19.52 27.38 38.40
CA GLY A 420 -18.70 26.17 38.31
C GLY A 420 -18.60 25.58 36.90
N LEU A 421 -18.74 24.25 36.79
CA LEU A 421 -18.63 23.53 35.53
C LEU A 421 -20.01 23.14 34.97
N LYS A 422 -20.20 23.30 33.66
CA LYS A 422 -21.37 22.83 32.91
C LYS A 422 -20.93 21.67 32.02
N VAL A 423 -21.45 20.48 32.32
CA VAL A 423 -21.22 19.26 31.53
C VAL A 423 -22.48 18.94 30.74
N GLN A 424 -22.38 18.93 29.42
CA GLN A 424 -23.48 18.63 28.52
C GLN A 424 -23.19 17.35 27.75
N VAL A 425 -24.11 16.39 27.81
CA VAL A 425 -24.09 15.15 27.04
C VAL A 425 -25.19 15.20 25.99
N VAL A 426 -24.82 15.03 24.72
CA VAL A 426 -25.74 15.08 23.57
C VAL A 426 -25.80 13.69 22.93
N PHE A 427 -26.96 13.04 23.06
CA PHE A 427 -27.24 11.78 22.38
C PHE A 427 -27.88 12.07 21.02
N ALA A 428 -27.39 11.41 19.97
CA ALA A 428 -28.05 11.42 18.67
C ALA A 428 -29.41 10.73 18.80
N GLY A 429 -30.48 11.45 18.46
CA GLY A 429 -31.83 10.89 18.41
C GLY A 429 -31.90 9.77 17.38
N ALA A 430 -32.58 8.68 17.74
CA ALA A 430 -32.82 7.57 16.81
C ALA A 430 -33.42 8.13 15.50
N LYS A 431 -32.93 7.63 14.35
CA LYS A 431 -33.70 7.77 13.11
C LYS A 431 -35.03 7.07 13.36
N CYS A 432 -36.13 7.85 13.36
CA CYS A 432 -37.41 7.29 12.97
C CYS A 432 -37.23 6.85 11.52
N ASP A 433 -37.10 5.54 11.30
CA ASP A 433 -37.36 4.94 9.99
C ASP A 433 -38.87 4.93 9.74
#